data_AF-A0A445M8D8-F1
#
_entry.id   AF-A0A445M8D8-F1
#
_cell.length_a   1.000
_cell.length_b   1.000
_cell.length_c   1.000
_cell.angle_alpha   90.00
_cell.angle_beta   90.00
_cell.angle_gamma   90.00
#
_symmetry.space_group_name_H-M   'P 1'
#
loop_
_entity.id
_entity.type
_entity.pdbx_description
1 polymer ?
#
loop_
_entity_poly.entity_id
_entity_poly.type
_entity_poly.pdbx_seq_one_letter_code
_entity_poly.pdbx_strand_id
1 'polypeptide(L)'
;MFVLVVFSFELLYFSSVLYKFSEGGYLPLTLAALLFFVMYVWHYVQSKRHAFEVEHKVSTEYLNGLGSNLGVARVPGVGLLYTELTQGIPAIFRHFLTNLPAVHSVLVFVSVKYFPVSNVPAEERFLLRRVGPEDHRMYRCIVRYGYRDRRVGNEVFECLLMGQLKSFIRAEAMEGGCGEEEDAEEEIRFLERSCAAGVVYLLGHSEVRASKNSNFMKKVVVDYVYDFLRRNFRQGFVDLQIPNENLMQVGMNYTV
;
A
#
# COMPACT_ATOMS: atom_id res chain seq x y z
N MET A 1 -2.39 -22.45 -43.87
CA MET A 1 -1.35 -22.06 -44.85
C MET A 1 -0.53 -20.85 -44.38
N PHE A 2 -1.14 -19.72 -44.02
CA PHE A 2 -0.44 -18.50 -43.55
C PHE A 2 0.54 -18.72 -42.37
N VAL A 3 0.11 -19.41 -41.30
CA VAL A 3 0.95 -19.69 -40.12
C VAL A 3 2.21 -20.47 -40.48
N LEU A 4 2.10 -21.45 -41.40
CA LEU A 4 3.23 -22.26 -41.82
C LEU A 4 4.26 -21.44 -42.61
N VAL A 5 3.80 -20.52 -43.46
CA VAL A 5 4.67 -19.63 -44.25
C VAL A 5 5.43 -18.68 -43.32
N VAL A 6 4.73 -18.03 -42.37
CA VAL A 6 5.39 -17.15 -41.40
C VAL A 6 6.40 -17.93 -40.55
N PHE A 7 6.03 -19.10 -40.05
CA PHE A 7 6.91 -19.94 -39.24
C PHE A 7 8.19 -20.35 -39.98
N SER A 8 8.10 -20.64 -41.29
CA SER A 8 9.29 -20.96 -42.09
C SER A 8 10.25 -19.78 -42.26
N PHE A 9 9.75 -18.55 -42.42
CA PHE A 9 10.60 -17.36 -42.49
C PHE A 9 11.25 -17.04 -41.15
N GLU A 10 10.50 -17.19 -40.06
CA GLU A 10 11.01 -17.02 -38.68
C GLU A 10 12.11 -18.04 -38.36
N LEU A 11 11.95 -19.32 -38.73
CA LEU A 11 12.98 -20.34 -38.54
C LEU A 11 14.26 -20.06 -39.32
N LEU A 12 14.15 -19.59 -40.57
CA LEU A 12 15.30 -19.18 -41.39
C LEU A 12 16.04 -18.01 -40.76
N TYR A 13 15.30 -17.00 -40.28
CA TYR A 13 15.87 -15.85 -39.58
C TYR A 13 16.55 -16.26 -38.27
N PHE A 14 15.90 -17.11 -37.46
CA PHE A 14 16.45 -17.64 -36.22
C PHE A 14 17.74 -18.42 -36.45
N SER A 15 17.78 -19.28 -37.48
CA SER A 15 18.98 -20.03 -37.87
C SER A 15 20.13 -19.09 -38.25
N SER A 16 19.84 -18.02 -38.99
CA SER A 16 20.84 -17.02 -39.37
C SER A 16 21.46 -16.29 -38.16
N VAL A 17 20.62 -15.93 -37.17
CA VAL A 17 21.08 -15.29 -35.93
C VAL A 17 21.90 -16.26 -35.06
N LEU A 18 21.52 -17.55 -35.01
CA LEU A 18 22.27 -18.58 -34.30
C LEU A 18 23.65 -18.86 -34.91
N TYR A 19 23.79 -18.74 -36.24
CA TYR A 19 25.08 -18.96 -36.90
C TYR A 19 26.14 -17.95 -36.44
N LYS A 20 25.76 -16.68 -36.25
CA LYS A 20 26.65 -15.62 -35.72
C LYS A 20 26.69 -15.56 -34.19
N PHE A 21 26.14 -16.57 -33.52
CA PHE A 21 26.11 -16.59 -32.05
C PHE A 21 27.52 -16.63 -31.47
N SER A 22 28.44 -17.41 -32.04
CA SER A 22 29.84 -17.50 -31.60
C SER A 22 30.66 -16.23 -31.84
N GLU A 23 30.27 -15.39 -32.81
CA GLU A 23 30.98 -14.15 -33.18
C GLU A 23 30.56 -12.94 -32.34
N GLY A 24 29.66 -13.12 -31.36
CA GLY A 24 29.21 -12.04 -30.45
C GLY A 24 27.70 -11.86 -30.37
N GLY A 25 26.91 -12.63 -31.12
CA GLY A 25 25.45 -12.63 -31.05
C GLY A 25 24.87 -13.02 -29.67
N TYR A 26 25.67 -13.64 -28.79
CA TYR A 26 25.28 -13.97 -27.43
C TYR A 26 25.18 -12.75 -26.49
N LEU A 27 25.84 -11.64 -26.81
CA LEU A 27 25.94 -10.49 -25.89
C LEU A 27 24.57 -9.81 -25.65
N PRO A 28 23.75 -9.51 -26.68
CA PRO A 28 22.39 -9.02 -26.45
C PRO A 28 21.48 -10.03 -25.75
N LEU A 29 21.64 -11.34 -26.07
CA LEU A 29 20.83 -12.39 -25.47
C LEU A 29 21.12 -12.55 -23.98
N THR A 30 22.39 -12.53 -23.60
CA THR A 30 22.83 -12.61 -22.19
C THR A 30 22.37 -11.40 -21.39
N LEU A 31 22.46 -10.19 -21.96
CA LEU A 31 21.94 -8.97 -21.35
C LEU A 31 20.42 -9.04 -21.16
N ALA A 32 19.68 -9.47 -22.19
CA ALA A 32 18.24 -9.62 -22.12
C ALA A 32 17.83 -10.66 -21.06
N ALA A 33 18.53 -11.80 -20.99
CA ALA A 33 18.30 -12.81 -19.98
C ALA A 33 18.58 -12.30 -18.55
N LEU A 34 19.63 -11.50 -18.37
CA LEU A 34 19.95 -10.85 -17.09
C LEU A 34 18.82 -9.89 -16.65
N LEU A 35 18.40 -9.00 -17.54
CA LEU A 35 17.32 -8.05 -17.26
C LEU A 35 15.99 -8.77 -16.99
N PHE A 36 15.69 -9.80 -17.77
CA PHE A 36 14.52 -10.65 -17.56
C PHE A 36 14.58 -11.34 -16.19
N PHE A 37 15.73 -11.86 -15.79
CA PHE A 37 15.91 -12.48 -14.47
C PHE A 37 15.67 -11.48 -13.33
N VAL A 38 16.22 -10.27 -13.43
CA VAL A 38 15.99 -9.20 -12.44
C VAL A 38 14.51 -8.87 -12.33
N MET A 39 13.84 -8.64 -13.46
CA MET A 39 12.41 -8.33 -13.49
C MET A 39 11.56 -9.50 -13.00
N TYR A 40 11.94 -10.73 -13.34
CA TYR A 40 11.25 -11.94 -12.90
C TYR A 40 11.34 -12.12 -11.37
N VAL A 41 12.54 -11.97 -10.79
CA VAL A 41 12.73 -12.04 -9.33
C VAL A 41 11.93 -10.94 -8.63
N TRP A 42 11.99 -9.71 -9.14
CA TRP A 42 11.22 -8.59 -8.61
C TRP A 42 9.71 -8.86 -8.64
N HIS A 43 9.19 -9.26 -9.79
CA HIS A 43 7.78 -9.58 -9.97
C HIS A 43 7.35 -10.76 -9.09
N TYR A 44 8.15 -11.82 -9.03
CA TYR A 44 7.88 -13.00 -8.22
C TYR A 44 7.74 -12.66 -6.73
N VAL A 45 8.71 -11.92 -6.17
CA VAL A 45 8.68 -11.56 -4.74
C VAL A 45 7.56 -10.58 -4.46
N GLN A 46 7.35 -9.57 -5.31
CA GLN A 46 6.29 -8.59 -5.13
C GLN A 46 4.89 -9.22 -5.21
N SER A 47 4.71 -10.16 -6.14
CA SER A 47 3.47 -10.93 -6.28
C SER A 47 3.20 -11.77 -5.02
N LYS A 48 4.23 -12.47 -4.50
CA LYS A 48 4.12 -13.25 -3.28
C LYS A 48 3.87 -12.38 -2.04
N ARG A 49 4.52 -11.23 -1.93
CA ARG A 49 4.28 -10.24 -0.87
C ARG A 49 2.83 -9.80 -0.85
N HIS A 50 2.29 -9.42 -2.02
CA HIS A 50 0.90 -9.02 -2.15
C HIS A 50 -0.06 -10.17 -1.84
N ALA A 51 0.24 -11.39 -2.28
CA ALA A 51 -0.56 -12.57 -1.94
C ALA A 51 -0.58 -12.82 -0.41
N PHE A 52 0.58 -12.75 0.24
CA PHE A 52 0.69 -12.90 1.70
C PHE A 52 -0.13 -11.83 2.43
N GLU A 53 -0.04 -10.57 1.99
CA GLU A 53 -0.81 -9.47 2.56
C GLU A 53 -2.31 -9.62 2.36
N VAL A 54 -2.76 -10.21 1.25
CA VAL A 54 -4.18 -10.49 0.98
C VAL A 54 -4.69 -11.66 1.81
N GLU A 55 -3.88 -12.69 1.97
CA GLU A 55 -4.24 -13.91 2.72
C GLU A 55 -4.25 -13.66 4.23
N HIS A 56 -3.29 -12.89 4.74
CA HIS A 56 -3.20 -12.52 6.16
C HIS A 56 -3.92 -11.20 6.47
N LYS A 57 -4.92 -10.83 5.67
CA LYS A 57 -5.80 -9.71 5.98
C LYS A 57 -6.46 -9.96 7.32
N VAL A 58 -6.36 -8.97 8.20
CA VAL A 58 -7.11 -8.99 9.45
C VAL A 58 -8.56 -8.65 9.08
N SER A 59 -9.48 -9.60 9.33
CA SER A 59 -10.91 -9.37 9.13
C SER A 59 -11.41 -8.32 10.11
N THR A 60 -12.46 -7.60 9.74
CA THR A 60 -13.15 -6.64 10.61
C THR A 60 -13.69 -7.30 11.88
N GLU A 61 -13.93 -8.62 11.84
CA GLU A 61 -14.31 -9.45 12.98
C GLU A 61 -13.23 -9.49 14.07
N TYR A 62 -11.93 -9.41 13.72
CA TYR A 62 -10.85 -9.32 14.71
C TYR A 62 -10.93 -8.01 15.51
N LEU A 63 -11.24 -6.87 14.85
CA LEU A 63 -11.47 -5.61 15.57
C LEU A 63 -12.70 -5.70 16.49
N ASN A 64 -13.78 -6.30 16.00
CA ASN A 64 -15.00 -6.48 16.79
C ASN A 64 -14.74 -7.38 18.02
N GLY A 65 -13.91 -8.40 17.87
CA GLY A 65 -13.48 -9.29 18.97
C GLY A 65 -12.52 -8.63 19.97
N LEU A 66 -11.77 -7.62 19.56
CA LEU A 66 -10.94 -6.80 20.47
C LEU A 66 -11.77 -5.81 21.31
N GLY A 67 -13.01 -5.53 20.91
CA GLY A 67 -13.98 -4.75 21.70
C GLY A 67 -13.45 -3.39 22.17
N SER A 68 -13.72 -3.07 23.44
CA SER A 68 -13.33 -1.84 24.15
C SER A 68 -11.84 -1.78 24.54
N ASN A 69 -11.06 -2.84 24.29
CA ASN A 69 -9.63 -2.94 24.61
C ASN A 69 -8.71 -2.78 23.39
N LEU A 70 -9.23 -2.23 22.27
CA LEU A 70 -8.46 -2.03 21.05
C LEU A 70 -7.37 -0.95 21.26
N GLY A 71 -6.18 -1.39 21.68
CA GLY A 71 -5.09 -0.51 22.08
C GLY A 71 -5.38 0.13 23.44
N VAL A 72 -4.81 -0.46 24.49
CA VAL A 72 -5.02 -0.15 25.91
C VAL A 72 -4.90 1.35 26.27
N ALA A 73 -4.34 2.19 25.39
CA ALA A 73 -4.40 3.64 25.48
C ALA A 73 -4.71 4.32 24.12
N ARG A 74 -5.68 5.26 24.09
CA ARG A 74 -5.84 6.19 22.97
C ARG A 74 -5.05 7.47 23.21
N VAL A 75 -4.13 7.78 22.30
CA VAL A 75 -3.32 9.00 22.32
C VAL A 75 -4.05 10.08 21.49
N PRO A 76 -4.16 11.33 21.98
CA PRO A 76 -4.77 12.41 21.20
C PRO A 76 -3.93 12.68 19.94
N GLY A 77 -4.57 12.64 18.77
CA GLY A 77 -3.89 12.87 17.49
C GLY A 77 -4.56 12.13 16.34
N VAL A 78 -4.16 12.44 15.11
CA VAL A 78 -4.60 11.71 13.91
C VAL A 78 -3.46 10.82 13.42
N GLY A 79 -3.70 9.51 13.35
CA GLY A 79 -2.76 8.55 12.80
C GLY A 79 -3.09 8.22 11.34
N LEU A 80 -2.20 8.54 10.41
CA LEU A 80 -2.33 8.19 9.00
C LEU A 80 -1.53 6.92 8.71
N LEU A 81 -2.18 5.76 8.59
CA LEU A 81 -1.52 4.49 8.25
C LEU A 81 -1.54 4.27 6.73
N TYR A 82 -0.39 4.36 6.08
CA TYR A 82 -0.28 4.07 4.66
C TYR A 82 -0.27 2.57 4.38
N THR A 83 -1.13 2.14 3.47
CA THR A 83 -1.28 0.72 3.09
C THR A 83 -1.62 0.53 1.62
N GLU A 84 -1.07 -0.50 0.99
CA GLU A 84 -1.40 -0.90 -0.39
C GLU A 84 -2.75 -1.64 -0.48
N LEU A 85 -3.30 -2.09 0.65
CA LEU A 85 -4.56 -2.85 0.73
C LEU A 85 -5.80 -1.97 0.52
N THR A 86 -6.57 -2.27 -0.52
CA THR A 86 -7.87 -1.61 -0.79
C THR A 86 -9.01 -2.15 0.07
N GLN A 87 -8.88 -3.34 0.65
CA GLN A 87 -9.91 -4.02 1.45
C GLN A 87 -9.26 -4.71 2.65
N GLY A 88 -9.92 -4.68 3.82
CA GLY A 88 -9.42 -5.31 5.06
C GLY A 88 -8.28 -4.53 5.73
N ILE A 89 -7.98 -4.87 6.97
CA ILE A 89 -6.95 -4.16 7.77
C ILE A 89 -5.60 -4.84 7.52
N PRO A 90 -4.53 -4.07 7.25
CA PRO A 90 -3.23 -4.66 6.96
C PRO A 90 -2.68 -5.38 8.20
N ALA A 91 -2.02 -6.53 7.98
CA ALA A 91 -1.43 -7.35 9.05
C ALA A 91 -0.44 -6.57 9.93
N ILE A 92 0.22 -5.55 9.37
CA ILE A 92 1.11 -4.65 10.10
C ILE A 92 0.42 -3.97 11.29
N PHE A 93 -0.87 -3.69 11.20
CA PHE A 93 -1.62 -3.04 12.27
C PHE A 93 -1.74 -3.96 13.49
N ARG A 94 -1.96 -5.26 13.27
CA ARG A 94 -1.98 -6.25 14.37
C ARG A 94 -0.63 -6.34 15.05
N HIS A 95 0.45 -6.35 14.27
CA HIS A 95 1.82 -6.37 14.80
C HIS A 95 2.13 -5.09 15.59
N PHE A 96 1.72 -3.94 15.06
CA PHE A 96 1.83 -2.65 15.73
C PHE A 96 1.13 -2.66 17.09
N LEU A 97 -0.15 -3.08 17.15
CA LEU A 97 -0.91 -3.16 18.40
C LEU A 97 -0.30 -4.09 19.44
N THR A 98 0.34 -5.18 19.00
CA THR A 98 0.97 -6.16 19.90
C THR A 98 2.24 -5.59 20.54
N ASN A 99 3.01 -4.81 19.79
CA ASN A 99 4.25 -4.21 20.28
C ASN A 99 4.02 -2.88 21.02
N LEU A 100 3.00 -2.14 20.60
CA LEU A 100 2.62 -0.84 21.13
C LEU A 100 1.11 -0.85 21.40
N PRO A 101 0.69 -1.04 22.66
CA PRO A 101 -0.73 -1.07 23.02
C PRO A 101 -1.32 0.35 23.09
N ALA A 102 -0.97 1.20 22.13
CA ALA A 102 -1.44 2.57 22.03
C ALA A 102 -1.79 2.93 20.58
N VAL A 103 -2.95 3.55 20.37
CA VAL A 103 -3.41 4.01 19.06
C VAL A 103 -3.85 5.47 19.10
N HIS A 104 -3.82 6.14 17.95
CA HIS A 104 -4.32 7.49 17.81
C HIS A 104 -5.85 7.53 18.01
N SER A 105 -6.36 8.66 18.50
CA SER A 105 -7.78 8.88 18.73
C SER A 105 -8.62 8.79 17.46
N VAL A 106 -8.04 9.21 16.34
CA VAL A 106 -8.59 9.00 14.98
C VAL A 106 -7.52 8.30 14.15
N LEU A 107 -7.88 7.18 13.53
CA LEU A 107 -6.98 6.43 12.66
C LEU A 107 -7.53 6.41 11.24
N VAL A 108 -6.73 6.82 10.26
CA VAL A 108 -7.10 6.78 8.84
C VAL A 108 -6.14 5.87 8.07
N PHE A 109 -6.68 4.80 7.50
CA PHE A 109 -5.96 3.93 6.58
C PHE A 109 -5.91 4.58 5.20
N VAL A 110 -4.74 5.08 4.79
CA VAL A 110 -4.56 5.78 3.51
C VAL A 110 -4.01 4.81 2.47
N SER A 111 -4.74 4.63 1.37
CA SER A 111 -4.32 3.82 0.23
C SER A 111 -4.21 4.66 -1.04
N VAL A 112 -2.99 4.85 -1.52
CA VAL A 112 -2.72 5.58 -2.75
C VAL A 112 -2.78 4.64 -3.94
N LYS A 113 -3.60 4.96 -4.94
CA LYS A 113 -3.73 4.20 -6.20
C LYS A 113 -3.56 5.12 -7.40
N TYR A 114 -2.70 4.71 -8.32
CA TYR A 114 -2.47 5.41 -9.58
C TYR A 114 -3.33 4.77 -10.68
N PHE A 115 -4.03 5.61 -11.43
CA PHE A 115 -4.88 5.21 -12.55
C PHE A 115 -4.31 5.74 -13.88
N PRO A 116 -4.55 5.05 -15.02
CA PRO A 116 -4.06 5.46 -16.33
C PRO A 116 -4.90 6.60 -16.95
N VAL A 117 -5.35 7.55 -16.12
CA VAL A 117 -6.12 8.73 -16.54
C VAL A 117 -5.30 10.00 -16.28
N SER A 118 -5.53 11.07 -17.05
CA SER A 118 -4.74 12.30 -16.92
C SER A 118 -4.85 12.88 -15.53
N ASN A 119 -6.05 13.34 -15.18
CA ASN A 119 -6.37 13.92 -13.88
C ASN A 119 -7.65 13.25 -13.39
N VAL A 120 -7.70 12.90 -12.10
CA VAL A 120 -8.91 12.38 -11.46
C VAL A 120 -9.74 13.57 -10.96
N PRO A 121 -11.07 13.60 -11.19
CA PRO A 121 -11.92 14.66 -10.65
C PRO A 121 -11.85 14.71 -9.11
N ALA A 122 -11.99 15.90 -8.53
CA ALA A 122 -11.80 16.10 -7.09
C ALA A 122 -12.78 15.27 -6.23
N GLU A 123 -13.98 15.03 -6.73
CA GLU A 123 -15.03 14.25 -6.06
C GLU A 123 -14.68 12.75 -5.94
N GLU A 124 -14.02 12.18 -6.96
CA GLU A 124 -13.62 10.76 -6.93
C GLU A 124 -12.18 10.56 -6.43
N ARG A 125 -11.47 11.65 -6.15
CA ARG A 125 -10.07 11.62 -5.72
C ARG A 125 -9.91 10.97 -4.35
N PHE A 126 -10.86 11.22 -3.45
CA PHE A 126 -10.86 10.69 -2.09
C PHE A 126 -12.10 9.82 -1.89
N LEU A 127 -11.90 8.51 -1.82
CA LEU A 127 -12.99 7.58 -1.49
C LEU A 127 -12.85 7.16 -0.03
N LEU A 128 -13.76 7.68 0.80
CA LEU A 128 -13.81 7.44 2.23
C LEU A 128 -14.82 6.34 2.58
N ARG A 129 -14.47 5.50 3.56
CA ARG A 129 -15.34 4.47 4.15
C ARG A 129 -15.01 4.29 5.63
N ARG A 130 -16.02 4.06 6.46
CA ARG A 130 -15.84 3.70 7.88
C ARG A 130 -15.32 2.25 7.99
N VAL A 131 -14.43 1.99 8.96
CA VAL A 131 -13.83 0.66 9.20
C VAL A 131 -14.18 0.20 10.61
N GLY A 132 -15.07 -0.78 10.72
CA GLY A 132 -15.55 -1.27 12.01
C GLY A 132 -16.68 -0.40 12.59
N PRO A 133 -17.05 -0.62 13.87
CA PRO A 133 -18.06 0.14 14.58
C PRO A 133 -17.69 1.62 14.75
N GLU A 134 -18.69 2.47 14.94
CA GLU A 134 -18.52 3.93 15.06
C GLU A 134 -17.62 4.34 16.25
N ASP A 135 -17.63 3.56 17.32
CA ASP A 135 -16.81 3.78 18.53
C ASP A 135 -15.30 3.78 18.27
N HIS A 136 -14.86 3.09 17.21
CA HIS A 136 -13.43 2.96 16.90
C HIS A 136 -12.86 4.16 16.15
N ARG A 137 -13.70 5.02 15.55
CA ARG A 137 -13.29 6.23 14.80
C ARG A 137 -12.15 5.94 13.82
N MET A 138 -12.29 4.81 13.12
CA MET A 138 -11.37 4.35 12.10
C MET A 138 -11.97 4.55 10.73
N TYR A 139 -11.22 5.22 9.86
CA TYR A 139 -11.64 5.49 8.50
C TYR A 139 -10.64 4.88 7.52
N ARG A 140 -11.14 4.56 6.33
CA ARG A 140 -10.32 4.20 5.18
C ARG A 140 -10.46 5.30 4.16
N CYS A 141 -9.33 5.79 3.67
CA CYS A 141 -9.27 6.75 2.59
C CYS A 141 -8.49 6.12 1.42
N ILE A 142 -9.15 5.93 0.29
CA ILE A 142 -8.49 5.56 -0.96
C ILE A 142 -8.27 6.84 -1.77
N VAL A 143 -7.01 7.20 -1.96
CA VAL A 143 -6.62 8.38 -2.74
C VAL A 143 -6.24 7.95 -4.15
N ARG A 144 -6.96 8.45 -5.14
CA ARG A 144 -6.74 8.16 -6.55
C ARG A 144 -5.95 9.28 -7.21
N TYR A 145 -4.89 8.92 -7.93
CA TYR A 145 -4.07 9.87 -8.70
C TYR A 145 -4.03 9.47 -10.17
N GLY A 146 -4.18 10.46 -11.04
CA GLY A 146 -3.87 10.37 -12.46
C GLY A 146 -2.39 10.57 -12.75
N TYR A 147 -1.95 10.27 -13.96
CA TYR A 147 -0.54 10.39 -14.36
C TYR A 147 -0.06 11.84 -14.49
N ARG A 148 -0.96 12.81 -14.64
CA ARG A 148 -0.66 14.25 -14.70
C ARG A 148 -1.06 15.01 -13.43
N ASP A 149 -1.63 14.32 -12.43
CA ASP A 149 -2.00 14.96 -11.19
C ASP A 149 -0.77 15.46 -10.43
N ARG A 150 -0.76 16.75 -10.10
CA ARG A 150 0.28 17.32 -9.25
C ARG A 150 0.17 16.73 -7.85
N ARG A 151 1.34 16.33 -7.33
CA ARG A 151 1.48 15.92 -5.93
C ARG A 151 1.21 17.12 -5.05
N VAL A 152 0.34 16.92 -4.08
CA VAL A 152 -0.05 17.92 -3.12
C VAL A 152 0.93 17.80 -1.95
N GLY A 153 1.46 18.92 -1.46
CA GLY A 153 2.32 18.91 -0.28
C GLY A 153 1.57 18.42 0.96
N ASN A 154 2.30 17.95 1.97
CA ASN A 154 1.71 17.25 3.13
C ASN A 154 0.64 18.08 3.85
N GLU A 155 0.92 19.34 4.15
CA GLU A 155 -0.04 20.22 4.85
C GLU A 155 -1.34 20.39 4.06
N VAL A 156 -1.22 20.58 2.74
CA VAL A 156 -2.39 20.72 1.87
C VAL A 156 -3.13 19.39 1.74
N PHE A 157 -2.41 18.26 1.74
CA PHE A 157 -3.02 16.93 1.74
C PHE A 157 -3.79 16.67 3.04
N GLU A 158 -3.22 17.00 4.20
CA GLU A 158 -3.88 16.93 5.50
C GLU A 158 -5.16 17.77 5.50
N CYS A 159 -5.10 19.04 5.07
CA CYS A 159 -6.28 19.90 4.98
C CYS A 159 -7.37 19.32 4.06
N LEU A 160 -6.99 18.79 2.89
CA LEU A 160 -7.93 18.17 1.96
C LEU A 160 -8.56 16.90 2.57
N LEU A 161 -7.77 16.04 3.19
CA LEU A 161 -8.24 14.82 3.83
C LEU A 161 -9.22 15.13 4.96
N MET A 162 -8.88 16.10 5.82
CA MET A 162 -9.75 16.53 6.91
C MET A 162 -11.05 17.15 6.38
N GLY A 163 -10.98 17.97 5.34
CA GLY A 163 -12.16 18.54 4.69
C GLY A 163 -13.09 17.46 4.14
N GLN A 164 -12.54 16.48 3.43
CA GLN A 164 -13.29 15.35 2.89
C GLN A 164 -13.87 14.45 3.99
N LEU A 165 -13.15 14.27 5.09
CA LEU A 165 -13.62 13.48 6.22
C LEU A 165 -14.81 14.17 6.92
N LYS A 166 -14.78 15.49 7.06
CA LYS A 166 -15.92 16.26 7.58
C LYS A 166 -17.14 16.17 6.68
N SER A 167 -16.96 16.27 5.36
CA SER A 167 -18.10 16.11 4.43
C SER A 167 -18.66 14.69 4.44
N PHE A 168 -17.81 13.68 4.61
CA PHE A 168 -18.24 12.29 4.75
C PHE A 168 -19.08 12.08 6.02
N ILE A 169 -18.63 12.56 7.18
CA ILE A 169 -19.37 12.44 8.45
C ILE A 169 -20.74 13.15 8.35
N ARG A 170 -20.80 14.32 7.73
CA ARG A 170 -22.09 15.03 7.50
C ARG A 170 -23.02 14.26 6.56
N ALA A 171 -22.47 13.64 5.52
CA ALA A 171 -23.26 12.87 4.57
C ALA A 171 -23.84 11.60 5.24
N GLU A 172 -23.05 10.92 6.07
CA GLU A 172 -23.47 9.74 6.83
C GLU A 172 -24.62 10.08 7.80
N ALA A 173 -24.53 11.22 8.50
CA ALA A 173 -25.59 11.69 9.41
C ALA A 173 -26.91 12.02 8.70
N MET A 174 -26.85 12.59 7.49
CA MET A 174 -28.06 12.85 6.68
C MET A 174 -28.75 11.55 6.25
N GLU A 175 -28.01 10.46 6.10
CA GLU A 175 -28.56 9.15 5.73
C GLU A 175 -29.20 8.41 6.92
N GLY A 176 -28.74 8.62 8.15
CA GLY A 176 -29.27 7.93 9.35
C GLY A 176 -30.34 8.68 10.17
N GLY A 177 -30.61 9.96 9.88
CA GLY A 177 -31.81 10.69 10.33
C GLY A 177 -31.58 11.77 11.40
N CYS A 178 -32.66 12.45 11.82
CA CYS A 178 -32.57 13.73 12.57
C CYS A 178 -31.87 13.68 13.95
N GLY A 179 -31.60 12.50 14.51
CA GLY A 179 -30.88 12.37 15.79
C GLY A 179 -29.35 12.34 15.64
N GLU A 180 -28.86 12.01 14.45
CA GLU A 180 -27.42 11.79 14.21
C GLU A 180 -26.68 13.07 13.79
N GLU A 181 -27.40 14.16 13.50
CA GLU A 181 -26.78 15.45 13.13
C GLU A 181 -25.99 16.06 14.30
N GLU A 182 -26.51 16.00 15.52
CA GLU A 182 -25.80 16.49 16.72
C GLU A 182 -24.56 15.62 17.01
N ASP A 183 -24.70 14.30 16.92
CA ASP A 183 -23.59 13.34 17.10
C ASP A 183 -22.48 13.55 16.05
N ALA A 184 -22.87 13.85 14.81
CA ALA A 184 -21.95 14.15 13.72
C ALA A 184 -21.19 15.46 13.93
N GLU A 185 -21.84 16.52 14.44
CA GLU A 185 -21.17 17.76 14.80
C GLU A 185 -20.17 17.56 15.95
N GLU A 186 -20.51 16.75 16.94
CA GLU A 186 -19.59 16.37 18.01
C GLU A 186 -18.39 15.57 17.50
N GLU A 187 -18.62 14.61 16.59
CA GLU A 187 -17.57 13.82 15.95
C GLU A 187 -16.63 14.72 15.13
N ILE A 188 -17.18 15.68 14.37
CA ILE A 188 -16.39 16.66 13.61
C ILE A 188 -15.56 17.54 14.55
N ARG A 189 -16.14 18.03 15.65
CA ARG A 189 -15.42 18.84 16.64
C ARG A 189 -14.30 18.03 17.30
N PHE A 190 -14.53 16.74 17.55
CA PHE A 190 -13.50 15.83 18.06
C PHE A 190 -12.37 15.61 17.05
N LEU A 191 -12.71 15.46 15.77
CA LEU A 191 -11.73 15.34 14.69
C LEU A 191 -10.84 16.59 14.60
N GLU A 192 -11.43 17.78 14.70
CA GLU A 192 -10.67 19.04 14.71
C GLU A 192 -9.72 19.13 15.90
N ARG A 193 -10.17 18.75 17.10
CA ARG A 193 -9.30 18.69 18.29
C ARG A 193 -8.17 17.68 18.12
N SER A 194 -8.46 16.52 17.55
CA SER A 194 -7.45 15.48 17.29
C SER A 194 -6.43 15.95 16.24
N CYS A 195 -6.88 16.67 15.21
CA CYS A 195 -5.98 17.26 14.21
C CYS A 195 -5.07 18.35 14.82
N ALA A 196 -5.61 19.18 15.72
CA ALA A 196 -4.84 20.21 16.43
C ALA A 196 -3.79 19.62 17.39
N ALA A 197 -4.01 18.40 17.89
CA ALA A 197 -3.02 17.67 18.70
C ALA A 197 -1.83 17.14 17.88
N GLY A 198 -1.98 17.05 16.54
CA GLY A 198 -0.92 16.64 15.62
C GLY A 198 -1.31 15.45 14.74
N VAL A 199 -0.64 15.36 13.59
CA VAL A 199 -0.79 14.27 12.62
C VAL A 199 0.49 13.45 12.60
N VAL A 200 0.35 12.14 12.81
CA VAL A 200 1.45 11.17 12.78
C VAL A 200 1.29 10.26 11.58
N TYR A 201 2.36 10.08 10.83
CA TYR A 201 2.39 9.24 9.63
C TYR A 201 2.96 7.88 9.99
N LEU A 202 2.16 6.83 9.84
CA LEU A 202 2.59 5.45 10.04
C LEU A 202 2.86 4.79 8.69
N LEU A 203 4.10 4.39 8.45
CA LEU A 203 4.51 3.66 7.26
C LEU A 203 4.90 2.23 7.64
N GLY A 204 4.19 1.25 7.08
CA GLY A 204 4.57 -0.16 7.19
C GLY A 204 5.73 -0.48 6.27
N HIS A 205 6.87 -0.88 6.83
CA HIS A 205 8.01 -1.37 6.08
C HIS A 205 8.07 -2.90 6.21
N SER A 206 7.56 -3.59 5.18
CA SER A 206 7.59 -5.04 5.14
C SER A 206 8.88 -5.57 4.51
N GLU A 207 9.63 -6.37 5.27
CA GLU A 207 10.78 -7.12 4.74
C GLU A 207 10.33 -8.53 4.37
N VAL A 208 10.60 -8.95 3.13
CA VAL A 208 10.30 -10.31 2.70
C VAL A 208 11.52 -11.20 2.96
N ARG A 209 11.34 -12.28 3.73
CA ARG A 209 12.35 -13.30 4.01
C ARG A 209 11.84 -14.68 3.59
N ALA A 210 12.73 -15.55 3.14
CA ALA A 210 12.34 -16.93 2.83
C ALA A 210 11.98 -17.71 4.11
N SER A 211 10.91 -18.50 4.05
CA SER A 211 10.57 -19.44 5.14
C SER A 211 11.72 -20.43 5.41
N LYS A 212 11.92 -20.83 6.67
CA LYS A 212 13.01 -21.73 7.10
C LYS A 212 13.01 -23.07 6.37
N ASN A 213 11.83 -23.55 5.95
CA ASN A 213 11.63 -24.81 5.23
C ASN A 213 11.72 -24.67 3.69
N SER A 214 12.03 -23.48 3.18
CA SER A 214 12.16 -23.26 1.74
C SER A 214 13.44 -23.88 1.18
N ASN A 215 13.36 -24.34 -0.07
CA ASN A 215 14.50 -24.85 -0.83
C ASN A 215 15.64 -23.81 -0.87
N PHE A 216 16.89 -24.28 -0.92
CA PHE A 216 18.09 -23.43 -0.95
C PHE A 216 18.02 -22.34 -2.03
N MET A 217 17.58 -22.70 -3.25
CA MET A 217 17.45 -21.75 -4.35
C MET A 217 16.46 -20.61 -4.04
N LYS A 218 15.36 -20.89 -3.34
CA LYS A 218 14.41 -19.86 -2.91
C LYS A 218 15.00 -18.93 -1.86
N LYS A 219 15.81 -19.46 -0.92
CA LYS A 219 16.54 -18.63 0.05
C LYS A 219 17.53 -17.69 -0.62
N VAL A 220 18.31 -18.19 -1.59
CA VAL A 220 19.25 -17.35 -2.34
C VAL A 220 18.51 -16.24 -3.10
N VAL A 221 17.42 -16.57 -3.80
CA VAL A 221 16.66 -15.60 -4.57
C VAL A 221 16.01 -14.53 -3.68
N VAL A 222 15.40 -14.91 -2.57
CA VAL A 222 14.66 -13.97 -1.70
C VAL A 222 15.60 -13.19 -0.78
N ASP A 223 16.51 -13.87 -0.08
CA ASP A 223 17.30 -13.24 0.98
C ASP A 223 18.51 -12.47 0.44
N TYR A 224 19.03 -12.82 -0.76
CA TYR A 224 20.18 -12.15 -1.36
C TYR A 224 19.83 -11.36 -2.62
N VAL A 225 19.29 -12.03 -3.65
CA VAL A 225 19.05 -11.36 -4.95
C VAL A 225 18.00 -10.27 -4.79
N TYR A 226 16.84 -10.58 -4.20
CA TYR A 226 15.79 -9.59 -3.99
C TYR A 226 16.21 -8.50 -3.00
N ASP A 227 16.89 -8.83 -1.88
CA ASP A 227 17.35 -7.81 -0.94
C ASP A 227 18.36 -6.85 -1.58
N PHE A 228 19.29 -7.38 -2.40
CA PHE A 228 20.20 -6.56 -3.19
C PHE A 228 19.44 -5.66 -4.18
N LEU A 229 18.49 -6.21 -4.94
CA LEU A 229 17.67 -5.43 -5.86
C LEU A 229 16.92 -4.33 -5.10
N ARG A 230 16.28 -4.66 -3.98
CA ARG A 230 15.53 -3.72 -3.16
C ARG A 230 16.37 -2.59 -2.58
N ARG A 231 17.64 -2.86 -2.21
CA ARG A 231 18.57 -1.81 -1.74
C ARG A 231 18.97 -0.84 -2.85
N ASN A 232 19.07 -1.34 -4.09
CA ASN A 232 19.48 -0.53 -5.25
C ASN A 232 18.30 0.18 -5.94
N PHE A 233 17.09 -0.38 -5.86
CA PHE A 233 15.87 0.20 -6.46
C PHE A 233 15.06 0.99 -5.42
N ARG A 234 14.70 2.24 -5.74
CA ARG A 234 13.87 3.09 -4.86
C ARG A 234 12.54 2.40 -4.54
N GLN A 235 12.19 2.36 -3.25
CA GLN A 235 10.90 1.83 -2.79
C GLN A 235 9.76 2.81 -3.13
N GLY A 236 8.58 2.27 -3.48
CA GLY A 236 7.43 3.06 -3.96
C GLY A 236 6.83 4.06 -2.95
N PHE A 237 7.08 3.89 -1.64
CA PHE A 237 6.58 4.80 -0.61
C PHE A 237 7.40 6.08 -0.45
N VAL A 238 8.64 6.11 -0.95
CA VAL A 238 9.56 7.27 -0.87
C VAL A 238 9.03 8.49 -1.64
N ASP A 239 7.98 8.29 -2.43
CA ASP A 239 7.42 9.27 -3.34
C ASP A 239 6.25 10.09 -2.74
N LEU A 240 5.85 9.80 -1.50
CA LEU A 240 4.70 10.44 -0.84
C LEU A 240 5.03 11.80 -0.18
N GLN A 241 6.25 12.32 -0.33
CA GLN A 241 6.71 13.60 0.26
C GLN A 241 6.51 13.76 1.77
N ILE A 242 6.19 12.70 2.51
CA ILE A 242 5.83 12.70 3.94
C ILE A 242 6.92 13.40 4.78
N PRO A 243 6.56 14.27 5.73
CA PRO A 243 7.56 14.96 6.53
C PRO A 243 8.20 13.97 7.51
N ASN A 244 9.53 14.00 7.59
CA ASN A 244 10.28 13.03 8.39
C ASN A 244 10.08 13.22 9.91
N GLU A 245 9.67 14.40 10.36
CA GLU A 245 9.56 14.75 11.79
C GLU A 245 8.46 13.97 12.51
N ASN A 246 7.36 13.66 11.80
CA ASN A 246 6.19 12.95 12.35
C ASN A 246 6.05 11.54 11.76
N LEU A 247 7.13 10.98 11.21
CA LEU A 247 7.13 9.70 10.56
C LEU A 247 7.49 8.56 11.53
N MET A 248 6.55 7.62 11.70
CA MET A 248 6.78 6.36 12.41
C MET A 248 6.85 5.20 11.41
N GLN A 249 8.02 4.57 11.29
CA GLN A 249 8.18 3.37 10.48
C GLN A 249 7.99 2.12 11.35
N VAL A 250 7.10 1.23 10.92
CA VAL A 250 6.86 -0.05 11.58
C VAL A 250 7.40 -1.16 10.69
N GLY A 251 8.47 -1.82 11.12
CA GLY A 251 9.06 -2.95 10.43
C GLY A 251 8.31 -4.24 10.71
N MET A 252 8.05 -5.06 9.69
CA MET A 252 7.56 -6.43 9.89
C MET A 252 8.14 -7.40 8.86
N ASN A 253 8.49 -8.59 9.32
CA ASN A 253 9.04 -9.63 8.46
C ASN A 253 7.90 -10.50 7.89
N TYR A 254 7.75 -10.49 6.57
CA TYR A 254 6.92 -11.45 5.84
C TYR A 254 7.74 -12.67 5.47
N THR A 255 7.32 -13.83 5.95
CA THR A 255 7.93 -15.11 5.55
C THR A 255 7.21 -15.68 4.34
N VAL A 256 7.91 -15.79 3.22
CA VAL A 256 7.39 -16.31 1.94
C VAL A 256 7.92 -17.69 1.62
#